data_AF-A0A2T0BBN8-F1
#
_entry.id   AF-A0A2T0BBN8-F1
#
_cell.length_a   1.000
_cell.length_b   1.000
_cell.length_c   1.000
_cell.angle_alpha   90.00
_cell.angle_beta   90.00
_cell.angle_gamma   90.00
#
_symmetry.space_group_name_H-M   'P 1'
#
loop_
_entity.id
_entity.type
_entity.pdbx_description
1 polymer ?
#
loop_
_entity_poly.entity_id
_entity_poly.type
_entity_poly.pdbx_seq_one_letter_code
_entity_poly.pdbx_strand_id
1 'polypeptide(L)'
;MNYLYHLTKYIEKSDAVIIRENTLKVGDIAEDLMLNYEGMELLPENMIFFDLEHYVYKKPKCIGVFGACVYNAKLKELHVTQYMIENRRESINILHLAKKYFVKMKNLGKDSIVTFSGNNDFTVINYLFEKFGIDYDFKTEFISIDIQKEYERYKSKSIGLKNLEKFFGIIRQSEVISGSNLAKTFHKVMKDNEYVSRMPKEKLENILLYNEQDVVNLYHILVSWNKYIFEDIEEIEDIEDLIKNIDNVILVEDDEKTIAESETKDL
;
A
#
# COMPACT_ATOMS: atom_id res chain seq x y z
N MET A 1 4.91 7.11 14.93
CA MET A 1 4.13 8.36 14.72
C MET A 1 2.68 8.06 15.10
N ASN A 2 2.07 8.82 16.01
CA ASN A 2 0.62 8.71 16.30
C ASN A 2 -0.13 9.68 15.40
N TYR A 3 -0.83 9.17 14.38
CA TYR A 3 -1.65 9.99 13.50
C TYR A 3 -2.97 10.34 14.22
N LEU A 4 -3.25 11.64 14.39
CA LEU A 4 -4.53 12.14 14.93
C LEU A 4 -5.57 12.20 13.80
N TYR A 5 -6.58 11.35 13.87
CA TYR A 5 -7.66 11.26 12.89
C TYR A 5 -8.71 12.35 13.18
N HIS A 6 -8.68 13.47 12.46
CA HIS A 6 -9.83 14.39 12.42
C HIS A 6 -10.81 13.91 11.36
N LEU A 7 -11.86 13.18 11.78
CA LEU A 7 -12.87 12.59 10.90
C LEU A 7 -13.93 13.61 10.45
N THR A 8 -14.04 13.83 9.15
CA THR A 8 -15.32 14.14 8.50
C THR A 8 -15.75 12.91 7.72
N LYS A 9 -16.62 12.10 8.33
CA LYS A 9 -17.13 10.85 7.76
C LYS A 9 -18.47 11.12 7.07
N TYR A 10 -18.52 10.95 5.75
CA TYR A 10 -19.79 10.99 4.99
C TYR A 10 -20.10 9.57 4.51
N ILE A 11 -21.25 9.03 4.94
CA ILE A 11 -21.80 7.78 4.41
C ILE A 11 -23.09 8.15 3.70
N GLU A 12 -23.11 8.04 2.37
CA GLU A 12 -24.33 8.13 1.60
C GLU A 12 -24.80 6.72 1.25
N LYS A 13 -26.00 6.37 1.70
CA LYS A 13 -26.66 5.15 1.25
C LYS A 13 -27.31 5.45 -0.10
N SER A 14 -26.62 5.13 -1.19
CA SER A 14 -27.27 5.08 -2.49
C SER A 14 -28.14 3.82 -2.56
N ASP A 15 -29.23 3.83 -3.34
CA ASP A 15 -30.03 2.61 -3.62
C ASP A 15 -29.22 1.51 -4.36
N ALA A 16 -27.92 1.73 -4.59
CA ALA A 16 -27.07 0.97 -5.49
C ALA A 16 -25.84 0.32 -4.83
N VAL A 17 -25.23 0.95 -3.81
CA VAL A 17 -24.10 0.46 -2.98
C VAL A 17 -23.95 1.35 -1.74
N ILE A 18 -23.25 0.88 -0.70
CA ILE A 18 -22.71 1.74 0.36
C ILE A 18 -21.57 2.58 -0.22
N ILE A 19 -21.64 3.90 -0.06
CA ILE A 19 -20.56 4.84 -0.40
C ILE A 19 -20.05 5.43 0.90
N ARG A 20 -18.73 5.36 1.11
CA ARG A 20 -18.05 5.99 2.26
C ARG A 20 -16.92 6.87 1.74
N GLU A 21 -16.96 8.12 2.16
CA GLU A 21 -15.88 9.08 1.94
C GLU A 21 -15.33 9.51 3.30
N ASN A 22 -14.00 9.55 3.40
CA ASN A 22 -13.30 9.98 4.59
C ASN A 22 -12.12 10.87 4.21
N THR A 23 -11.79 11.81 5.08
CA THR A 23 -10.64 12.70 4.91
C THR A 23 -9.75 12.58 6.14
N LEU A 24 -8.46 12.36 5.92
CA LEU A 24 -7.47 12.23 6.98
C LEU A 24 -6.41 13.32 6.83
N LYS A 25 -6.17 14.08 7.89
CA LYS A 25 -5.03 15.01 7.94
C LYS A 25 -3.73 14.21 8.01
N VAL A 26 -2.78 14.59 7.17
CA VAL A 26 -1.42 14.05 7.19
C VAL A 26 -0.42 15.20 7.37
N GLY A 27 0.77 14.85 7.86
CA GLY A 27 1.85 15.83 8.07
C GLY A 27 2.51 16.25 6.76
N ASP A 28 3.60 17.01 6.92
CA ASP A 28 4.49 17.33 5.81
C ASP A 28 5.18 16.07 5.27
N ILE A 29 5.41 16.08 3.96
CA ILE A 29 6.14 15.04 3.25
C ILE A 29 7.58 15.50 3.10
N ALA A 30 8.52 14.62 3.43
CA ALA A 30 9.93 14.80 3.15
C ALA A 30 10.25 14.03 1.87
N GLU A 31 10.48 14.74 0.76
CA GLU A 31 10.64 14.15 -0.58
C GLU A 31 11.81 13.15 -0.65
N ASP A 32 12.88 13.40 0.10
CA ASP A 32 14.04 12.53 0.26
C ASP A 32 13.72 11.17 0.89
N LEU A 33 12.61 11.07 1.63
CA LEU A 33 12.17 9.81 2.24
C LEU A 33 11.30 8.96 1.32
N MET A 34 10.93 9.45 0.15
CA MET A 34 9.97 8.80 -0.70
C MET A 34 10.57 7.70 -1.59
N LEU A 35 9.74 6.71 -1.93
CA LEU A 35 10.09 5.68 -2.90
C LEU A 35 10.47 6.31 -4.25
N ASN A 36 11.68 6.02 -4.72
CA ASN A 36 12.08 6.30 -6.09
C ASN A 36 11.78 5.08 -6.97
N TYR A 37 10.99 5.25 -8.02
CA TYR A 37 10.60 4.18 -8.92
C TYR A 37 11.27 4.36 -10.28
N GLU A 38 12.19 3.46 -10.62
CA GLU A 38 12.89 3.45 -11.92
C GLU A 38 13.56 4.79 -12.30
N GLY A 39 13.97 5.59 -11.32
CA GLY A 39 14.57 6.90 -11.56
C GLY A 39 13.55 8.01 -11.89
N MET A 40 12.25 7.73 -11.76
CA MET A 40 11.18 8.70 -11.90
C MET A 40 10.90 9.40 -10.56
N GLU A 41 10.76 10.72 -10.64
CA GLU A 41 10.27 11.53 -9.53
C GLU A 41 8.78 11.31 -9.37
N LEU A 42 8.44 10.52 -8.36
CA LEU A 42 7.09 10.05 -8.08
C LEU A 42 6.38 11.03 -7.12
N LEU A 43 5.48 11.87 -7.62
CA LEU A 43 4.74 12.81 -6.77
C LEU A 43 3.46 12.17 -6.20
N PRO A 44 3.21 12.18 -4.86
CA PRO A 44 2.03 11.50 -4.28
C PRO A 44 0.72 12.13 -4.74
N GLU A 45 0.76 13.41 -5.14
CA GLU A 45 -0.37 14.13 -5.72
C GLU A 45 -0.77 13.65 -7.12
N ASN A 46 0.03 12.83 -7.80
CA ASN A 46 -0.32 12.22 -9.08
C ASN A 46 -0.83 10.77 -8.92
N MET A 47 -0.86 10.25 -7.69
CA MET A 47 -1.14 8.85 -7.43
C MET A 47 -2.55 8.58 -6.91
N ILE A 48 -3.00 7.36 -7.18
CA ILE A 48 -4.16 6.71 -6.58
C ILE A 48 -3.64 5.46 -5.84
N PHE A 49 -3.84 5.40 -4.53
CA PHE A 49 -3.58 4.20 -3.73
C PHE A 49 -4.83 3.33 -3.76
N PHE A 50 -4.71 2.06 -4.15
CA PHE A 50 -5.84 1.23 -4.54
C PHE A 50 -5.74 -0.19 -3.96
N ASP A 51 -6.88 -0.70 -3.50
CA ASP A 51 -7.06 -2.06 -2.97
C ASP A 51 -8.51 -2.57 -3.16
N LEU A 52 -8.67 -3.88 -3.31
CA LEU A 52 -9.99 -4.53 -3.40
C LEU A 52 -10.16 -5.64 -2.36
N GLU A 53 -11.37 -5.71 -1.81
CA GLU A 53 -11.86 -6.93 -1.18
C GLU A 53 -12.76 -7.69 -2.15
N HIS A 54 -12.41 -8.93 -2.50
CA HIS A 54 -13.10 -9.64 -3.58
C HIS A 54 -13.43 -11.10 -3.25
N TYR A 55 -14.43 -11.64 -3.94
CA TYR A 55 -14.79 -13.07 -3.86
C TYR A 55 -14.54 -13.80 -5.18
N VAL A 56 -13.72 -14.85 -5.09
CA VAL A 56 -13.36 -15.73 -6.22
C VAL A 56 -13.81 -17.16 -5.91
N TYR A 57 -14.49 -17.80 -6.87
CA TYR A 57 -14.76 -19.24 -6.83
C TYR A 57 -14.66 -19.83 -8.23
N LYS A 58 -13.52 -20.49 -8.50
CA LYS A 58 -13.02 -20.89 -9.84
C LYS A 58 -12.73 -19.72 -10.77
N LYS A 59 -13.59 -18.69 -10.77
CA LYS A 59 -13.45 -17.41 -11.47
C LYS A 59 -13.93 -16.27 -10.55
N PRO A 60 -13.49 -15.02 -10.75
CA PRO A 60 -13.99 -13.86 -10.00
C PRO A 60 -15.52 -13.76 -10.05
N LYS A 61 -16.14 -13.48 -8.91
CA LYS A 61 -17.60 -13.42 -8.75
C LYS A 61 -18.09 -12.01 -8.48
N CYS A 62 -17.42 -11.28 -7.61
CA CYS A 62 -17.70 -9.88 -7.32
C CYS A 62 -16.50 -9.19 -6.68
N ILE A 63 -16.51 -7.87 -6.77
CA ILE A 63 -15.82 -6.98 -5.84
C ILE A 63 -16.80 -6.74 -4.68
N GLY A 64 -16.33 -7.02 -3.48
CA GLY A 64 -17.04 -6.82 -2.22
C GLY A 64 -16.87 -5.39 -1.72
N VAL A 65 -15.61 -4.93 -1.67
CA VAL A 65 -15.23 -3.54 -1.37
C VAL A 65 -14.25 -3.06 -2.43
N PHE A 66 -14.51 -1.86 -2.94
CA PHE A 66 -13.55 -1.05 -3.66
C PHE A 66 -13.00 -0.01 -2.68
N GLY A 67 -11.68 0.11 -2.56
CA GLY A 67 -11.02 1.15 -1.79
C GLY A 67 -10.04 1.93 -2.64
N ALA A 68 -10.09 3.25 -2.54
CA ALA A 68 -9.07 4.12 -3.14
C ALA A 68 -8.79 5.33 -2.26
N CYS A 69 -7.54 5.81 -2.30
CA CYS A 69 -7.08 6.98 -1.56
C CYS A 69 -6.22 7.87 -2.46
N VAL A 70 -6.38 9.18 -2.34
CA VAL A 70 -5.56 10.19 -3.05
C VAL A 70 -5.07 11.27 -2.10
N TYR A 71 -3.84 11.73 -2.30
CA TYR A 71 -3.28 12.85 -1.55
C TYR A 71 -3.64 14.20 -2.17
N ASN A 72 -3.90 15.18 -1.30
CA ASN A 72 -4.12 16.59 -1.61
C ASN A 72 -3.03 17.42 -0.92
N ALA A 73 -2.03 17.84 -1.70
CA ALA A 73 -0.88 18.60 -1.21
C ALA A 73 -1.27 19.95 -0.59
N LYS A 74 -2.25 20.64 -1.17
CA LYS A 74 -2.69 21.97 -0.68
C LYS A 74 -3.29 21.90 0.72
N LEU A 75 -4.07 20.86 1.00
CA LEU A 75 -4.77 20.70 2.28
C LEU A 75 -4.03 19.80 3.27
N LYS A 76 -2.97 19.11 2.80
CA LYS A 76 -2.25 18.05 3.52
C LYS A 76 -3.22 16.97 4.01
N GLU A 77 -4.00 16.46 3.07
CA GLU A 77 -5.11 15.53 3.34
C GLU A 77 -5.04 14.31 2.44
N LEU A 78 -5.38 13.16 3.00
CA LEU A 78 -5.77 11.97 2.25
C LEU A 78 -7.28 11.95 2.11
N HIS A 79 -7.77 11.83 0.88
CA HIS A 79 -9.18 11.63 0.59
C HIS A 79 -9.39 10.17 0.21
N VAL A 80 -10.10 9.45 1.08
CA VAL A 80 -10.45 8.04 0.88
C VAL A 80 -11.86 7.93 0.33
N THR A 81 -12.03 7.08 -0.68
CA THR A 81 -13.32 6.73 -1.26
C THR A 81 -13.47 5.21 -1.25
N GLN A 82 -14.59 4.74 -0.72
CA GLN A 82 -14.92 3.31 -0.67
C GLN A 82 -16.33 3.06 -1.20
N TYR A 83 -16.47 1.95 -1.93
CA TYR A 83 -17.76 1.41 -2.36
C TYR A 83 -17.90 -0.02 -1.85
N MET A 84 -19.01 -0.37 -1.23
CA MET A 84 -19.25 -1.73 -0.74
C MET A 84 -20.65 -2.22 -1.15
N ILE A 85 -20.71 -3.45 -1.66
CA ILE A 85 -21.99 -4.07 -2.02
C ILE A 85 -22.72 -4.61 -0.78
N GLU A 86 -24.03 -4.41 -0.72
CA GLU A 86 -24.92 -4.98 0.29
C GLU A 86 -25.56 -6.29 -0.17
N ASN A 87 -25.66 -6.50 -1.49
CA ASN A 87 -26.25 -7.69 -2.09
C ASN A 87 -25.73 -7.95 -3.53
N ARG A 88 -26.11 -9.10 -4.10
CA ARG A 88 -25.65 -9.52 -5.44
C ARG A 88 -26.05 -8.55 -6.57
N ARG A 89 -27.18 -7.86 -6.48
CA ARG A 89 -27.68 -6.99 -7.57
C ARG A 89 -26.75 -5.79 -7.79
N GLU A 90 -26.03 -5.41 -6.75
CA GLU A 90 -25.11 -4.26 -6.73
C GLU A 90 -23.72 -4.59 -7.30
N SER A 91 -23.45 -5.86 -7.58
CA SER A 91 -22.14 -6.33 -8.06
C SER A 91 -21.72 -5.73 -9.41
N ILE A 92 -22.66 -5.24 -10.22
CA ILE A 92 -22.37 -4.51 -11.46
C ILE A 92 -22.24 -3.00 -11.17
N ASN A 93 -23.04 -2.47 -10.24
CA ASN A 93 -23.03 -1.04 -9.87
C ASN A 93 -21.64 -0.62 -9.36
N ILE A 94 -21.03 -1.43 -8.49
CA ILE A 94 -19.67 -1.17 -7.98
C ILE A 94 -18.63 -1.08 -9.10
N LEU A 95 -18.78 -1.84 -10.19
CA LEU A 95 -17.86 -1.79 -11.33
C LEU A 95 -17.99 -0.48 -12.12
N HIS A 96 -19.22 -0.01 -12.33
CA HIS A 96 -19.45 1.29 -12.95
C HIS A 96 -18.94 2.45 -12.08
N LEU A 97 -19.09 2.35 -10.76
CA LEU A 97 -18.54 3.33 -9.83
C LEU A 97 -17.01 3.31 -9.83
N ALA A 98 -16.39 2.13 -9.83
CA ALA A 98 -14.93 2.01 -9.96
C ALA A 98 -14.43 2.66 -11.27
N LYS A 99 -15.03 2.33 -12.42
CA LYS A 99 -14.69 2.97 -13.70
C LYS A 99 -14.84 4.49 -13.63
N LYS A 100 -15.98 4.98 -13.11
CA LYS A 100 -16.24 6.41 -12.97
C LYS A 100 -15.20 7.09 -12.07
N TYR A 101 -14.80 6.43 -10.99
CA TYR A 101 -13.76 6.91 -10.09
C TYR A 101 -12.43 7.09 -10.82
N PHE A 102 -11.94 6.05 -11.50
CA PHE A 102 -10.66 6.12 -12.19
C PHE A 102 -10.66 7.13 -13.34
N VAL A 103 -11.72 7.20 -14.15
CA VAL A 103 -11.88 8.24 -15.18
C VAL A 103 -11.85 9.64 -14.57
N LYS A 104 -12.57 9.86 -13.45
CA LYS A 104 -12.55 11.15 -12.75
C LYS A 104 -11.14 11.49 -12.27
N MET A 105 -10.44 10.54 -11.65
CA MET A 105 -9.10 10.77 -11.13
C MET A 105 -8.07 11.03 -12.24
N LYS A 106 -8.17 10.31 -13.35
CA LYS A 106 -7.35 10.57 -14.54
C LYS A 106 -7.55 11.99 -15.07
N ASN A 107 -8.80 12.44 -15.17
CA ASN A 107 -9.13 13.81 -15.58
C ASN A 107 -8.65 14.88 -14.58
N LEU A 108 -8.43 14.50 -13.31
CA LEU A 108 -7.85 15.37 -12.29
C LEU A 108 -6.31 15.35 -12.29
N GLY A 109 -5.69 14.70 -13.27
CA GLY A 109 -4.24 14.66 -13.45
C GLY A 109 -3.54 13.49 -12.77
N LYS A 110 -4.29 12.54 -12.18
CA LYS A 110 -3.66 11.32 -11.63
C LYS A 110 -3.18 10.44 -12.78
N ASP A 111 -1.94 9.97 -12.72
CA ASP A 111 -1.31 9.17 -13.77
C ASP A 111 -0.82 7.80 -13.30
N SER A 112 -0.84 7.55 -11.99
CA SER A 112 -0.25 6.36 -11.39
C SER A 112 -1.21 5.69 -10.42
N ILE A 113 -1.21 4.36 -10.39
CA ILE A 113 -1.92 3.54 -9.41
C ILE A 113 -0.88 2.79 -8.58
N VAL A 114 -0.93 2.99 -7.27
CA VAL A 114 -0.10 2.31 -6.27
C VAL A 114 -0.92 1.21 -5.61
N THR A 115 -0.37 0.00 -5.59
CA THR A 115 -1.01 -1.20 -5.02
C THR A 115 -0.01 -2.00 -4.18
N PHE A 116 -0.52 -3.00 -3.45
CA PHE A 116 0.30 -4.05 -2.86
C PHE A 116 -0.13 -5.42 -3.40
N SER A 117 0.73 -6.11 -4.13
CA SER A 117 0.35 -7.37 -4.81
C SER A 117 -0.82 -7.19 -5.80
N GLY A 118 -0.91 -6.01 -6.43
CA GLY A 118 -2.08 -5.55 -7.18
C GLY A 118 -2.42 -6.37 -8.43
N ASN A 119 -1.55 -7.29 -8.85
CA ASN A 119 -1.86 -8.21 -9.95
C ASN A 119 -3.14 -9.02 -9.67
N ASN A 120 -3.40 -9.39 -8.42
CA ASN A 120 -4.63 -10.09 -8.03
C ASN A 120 -5.86 -9.20 -8.23
N ASP A 121 -5.80 -7.95 -7.77
CA ASP A 121 -6.90 -6.99 -7.89
C ASP A 121 -7.19 -6.65 -9.34
N PHE A 122 -6.16 -6.36 -10.14
CA PHE A 122 -6.29 -6.09 -11.57
C PHE A 122 -6.85 -7.29 -12.32
N THR A 123 -6.42 -8.52 -12.00
CA THR A 123 -6.98 -9.73 -12.60
C THR A 123 -8.48 -9.84 -12.32
N VAL A 124 -8.91 -9.54 -11.09
CA VAL A 124 -10.31 -9.61 -10.67
C VAL A 124 -11.17 -8.56 -11.35
N ILE A 125 -10.77 -7.28 -11.30
CA ILE A 125 -11.56 -6.19 -11.86
C ILE A 125 -11.61 -6.28 -13.40
N ASN A 126 -10.50 -6.58 -14.07
CA ASN A 126 -10.46 -6.73 -15.52
C ASN A 126 -11.34 -7.89 -15.99
N TYR A 127 -11.28 -9.04 -15.31
CA TYR A 127 -12.16 -10.16 -15.62
C TYR A 127 -13.64 -9.78 -15.49
N LEU A 128 -14.00 -9.04 -14.44
CA LEU A 128 -15.38 -8.62 -14.22
C LEU A 128 -15.81 -7.56 -15.24
N PHE A 129 -14.94 -6.63 -15.60
CA PHE A 129 -15.18 -5.63 -16.64
C PHE A 129 -15.44 -6.30 -17.99
N GLU A 130 -14.58 -7.22 -18.41
CA GLU A 130 -14.75 -8.00 -19.65
C GLU A 130 -16.08 -8.77 -19.63
N LYS A 131 -16.35 -9.49 -18.54
CA LYS A 131 -17.57 -10.30 -18.38
C LYS A 131 -18.85 -9.48 -18.50
N PHE A 132 -18.84 -8.22 -18.05
CA PHE A 132 -20.01 -7.34 -18.06
C PHE A 132 -19.96 -6.28 -19.17
N GLY A 133 -19.02 -6.35 -20.11
CA GLY A 133 -18.90 -5.43 -21.24
C GLY A 133 -18.55 -3.99 -20.84
N ILE A 134 -17.81 -3.82 -19.75
CA ILE A 134 -17.33 -2.51 -19.28
C ILE A 134 -15.94 -2.26 -19.88
N ASP A 135 -15.87 -1.39 -20.89
CA ASP A 135 -14.60 -1.03 -21.54
C ASP A 135 -13.77 -0.08 -20.68
N TYR A 136 -12.60 -0.54 -20.23
CA TYR A 136 -11.60 0.27 -19.52
C TYR A 136 -10.27 -0.47 -19.46
N ASP A 137 -9.17 0.17 -19.88
CA ASP A 137 -7.83 -0.44 -19.84
C ASP A 137 -6.89 0.33 -18.91
N PHE A 138 -6.77 -0.19 -17.68
CA PHE A 138 -5.88 0.36 -16.65
C PHE A 138 -4.43 0.50 -17.09
N LYS A 139 -3.93 -0.40 -17.94
CA LYS A 139 -2.52 -0.42 -18.36
C LYS A 139 -2.19 0.73 -19.31
N THR A 140 -3.17 1.15 -20.11
CA THR A 140 -3.02 2.30 -21.01
C THR A 140 -3.22 3.62 -20.29
N GLU A 141 -4.03 3.62 -19.24
CA GLU A 141 -4.43 4.84 -18.53
C GLU A 141 -3.49 5.21 -17.39
N PHE A 142 -2.79 4.24 -16.77
CA PHE A 142 -1.97 4.50 -15.58
C PHE A 142 -0.66 3.72 -15.56
N ILE A 143 0.34 4.34 -14.95
CA ILE A 143 1.56 3.67 -14.49
C ILE A 143 1.20 2.83 -13.26
N SER A 144 1.59 1.56 -13.25
CA SER A 144 1.30 0.64 -12.15
C SER A 144 2.53 0.49 -11.25
N ILE A 145 2.40 0.92 -10.00
CA ILE A 145 3.43 0.79 -8.96
C ILE A 145 2.98 -0.27 -7.96
N ASP A 146 3.76 -1.34 -7.82
CA ASP A 146 3.46 -2.43 -6.88
C ASP A 146 4.50 -2.44 -5.74
N ILE A 147 4.06 -2.00 -4.56
CA ILE A 147 4.90 -1.87 -3.37
C ILE A 147 5.55 -3.20 -2.96
N GLN A 148 4.87 -4.34 -3.18
CA GLN A 148 5.44 -5.64 -2.86
C GLN A 148 6.64 -5.95 -3.76
N LYS A 149 6.52 -5.65 -5.06
CA LYS A 149 7.60 -5.87 -6.02
C LYS A 149 8.80 -4.97 -5.76
N GLU A 150 8.55 -3.71 -5.40
CA GLU A 150 9.64 -2.81 -5.01
C GLU A 150 10.35 -3.31 -3.75
N TYR A 151 9.62 -3.79 -2.74
CA TYR A 151 10.25 -4.40 -1.56
C TYR A 151 11.10 -5.63 -1.94
N GLU A 152 10.55 -6.52 -2.76
CA GLU A 152 11.23 -7.72 -3.25
C GLU A 152 12.51 -7.38 -4.04
N ARG A 153 12.50 -6.29 -4.81
CA ARG A 153 13.66 -5.79 -5.56
C ARG A 153 14.82 -5.43 -4.64
N TYR A 154 14.55 -4.79 -3.50
CA TYR A 154 15.60 -4.37 -2.56
C TYR A 154 16.01 -5.46 -1.56
N LYS A 155 15.07 -6.23 -1.02
CA LYS A 155 15.34 -7.19 0.07
C LYS A 155 15.40 -8.65 -0.40
N SER A 156 15.17 -8.93 -1.70
CA SER A 156 15.16 -10.27 -2.31
C SER A 156 14.26 -11.29 -1.59
N LYS A 157 13.22 -10.81 -0.90
CA LYS A 157 12.30 -11.63 -0.09
C LYS A 157 10.88 -11.11 -0.24
N SER A 158 9.93 -12.02 -0.39
CA SER A 158 8.52 -11.68 -0.37
C SER A 158 8.04 -11.37 1.05
N ILE A 159 7.11 -10.43 1.17
CA ILE A 159 6.50 -10.00 2.42
C ILE A 159 4.99 -9.85 2.21
N GLY A 160 4.21 -9.96 3.29
CA GLY A 160 2.79 -9.59 3.29
C GLY A 160 2.58 -8.18 3.84
N LEU A 161 1.52 -7.49 3.41
CA LEU A 161 1.29 -6.09 3.74
C LEU A 161 1.38 -5.81 5.24
N LYS A 162 0.77 -6.65 6.08
CA LYS A 162 0.81 -6.49 7.55
C LYS A 162 2.22 -6.53 8.14
N ASN A 163 3.08 -7.38 7.60
CA ASN A 163 4.46 -7.47 8.06
C ASN A 163 5.27 -6.27 7.55
N LEU A 164 4.99 -5.81 6.33
CA LEU A 164 5.60 -4.60 5.77
C LEU A 164 5.18 -3.37 6.58
N GLU A 165 3.91 -3.20 6.90
CA GLU A 165 3.41 -2.13 7.76
C GLU A 165 4.12 -2.12 9.11
N LYS A 166 4.27 -3.29 9.74
CA LYS A 166 5.02 -3.40 11.00
C LYS A 166 6.48 -2.97 10.83
N PHE A 167 7.12 -3.37 9.73
CA PHE A 167 8.48 -2.94 9.40
C PHE A 167 8.58 -1.41 9.26
N PHE A 168 7.57 -0.78 8.66
CA PHE A 168 7.42 0.67 8.55
C PHE A 168 6.89 1.37 9.83
N GLY A 169 6.77 0.65 10.95
CA GLY A 169 6.28 1.20 12.22
C GLY A 169 4.82 1.65 12.20
N ILE A 170 4.01 1.14 11.26
CA ILE A 170 2.58 1.43 11.13
C ILE A 170 1.79 0.50 12.06
N ILE A 171 0.91 1.09 12.87
CA ILE A 171 0.03 0.38 13.81
C ILE A 171 -1.40 0.48 13.31
N ARG A 172 -2.05 -0.66 13.06
CA ARG A 172 -3.46 -0.72 12.68
C ARG A 172 -4.37 -0.51 13.87
N GLN A 173 -5.50 0.16 13.64
CA GLN A 173 -6.60 0.26 14.62
C GLN A 173 -7.55 -0.95 14.57
N SER A 174 -7.69 -1.61 13.42
CA SER A 174 -8.62 -2.74 13.28
C SER A 174 -8.00 -4.02 13.81
N GLU A 175 -8.83 -4.91 14.39
CA GLU A 175 -8.44 -6.30 14.60
C GLU A 175 -8.08 -7.00 13.28
N VAL A 176 -7.31 -8.08 13.38
CA VAL A 176 -6.85 -8.86 12.23
C VAL A 176 -8.04 -9.55 11.56
N ILE A 177 -8.58 -8.95 10.50
CA ILE A 177 -9.45 -9.66 9.56
C ILE A 177 -8.57 -10.42 8.56
N SER A 178 -8.87 -11.69 8.31
CA SER A 178 -8.24 -12.47 7.25
C SER A 178 -9.00 -12.31 5.94
N GLY A 179 -8.30 -12.24 4.81
CA GLY A 179 -8.92 -12.22 3.49
C GLY A 179 -9.83 -13.43 3.24
N SER A 180 -9.54 -14.58 3.86
CA SER A 180 -10.42 -15.77 3.81
C SER A 180 -11.78 -15.54 4.49
N ASN A 181 -11.84 -14.75 5.56
CA ASN A 181 -13.09 -14.38 6.23
C ASN A 181 -13.88 -13.33 5.43
N LEU A 182 -13.18 -12.41 4.75
CA LEU A 182 -13.80 -11.44 3.83
C LEU A 182 -14.40 -12.16 2.62
N ALA A 183 -13.66 -13.07 1.99
CA ALA A 183 -14.16 -13.90 0.90
C ALA A 183 -15.41 -14.73 1.30
N LYS A 184 -15.42 -15.31 2.51
CA LYS A 184 -16.61 -16.00 3.05
C LYS A 184 -17.78 -15.05 3.31
N THR A 185 -17.50 -13.82 3.73
CA THR A 185 -18.51 -12.79 3.94
C THR A 185 -19.15 -12.42 2.60
N PHE A 186 -18.37 -12.10 1.59
CA PHE A 186 -18.89 -11.76 0.26
C PHE A 186 -19.53 -12.96 -0.46
N HIS A 187 -19.09 -14.18 -0.18
CA HIS A 187 -19.83 -15.38 -0.61
C HIS A 187 -21.27 -15.40 -0.10
N LYS A 188 -21.50 -15.02 1.17
CA LYS A 188 -22.85 -14.94 1.76
C LYS A 188 -23.65 -13.78 1.17
N VAL A 189 -23.04 -12.60 1.00
CA VAL A 189 -23.65 -11.45 0.29
C VAL A 189 -24.14 -11.84 -1.11
N MET A 190 -23.37 -12.68 -1.82
CA MET A 190 -23.74 -13.14 -3.16
C MET A 190 -24.87 -14.18 -3.18
N LYS A 191 -25.20 -14.79 -2.05
CA LYS A 191 -26.26 -15.82 -1.90
C LYS A 191 -27.53 -15.29 -1.25
N ASP A 192 -27.41 -14.28 -0.40
CA ASP A 192 -28.47 -13.80 0.47
C ASP A 192 -28.49 -12.27 0.42
N ASN A 193 -29.53 -11.72 -0.24
CA ASN A 193 -29.65 -10.28 -0.48
C ASN A 193 -29.90 -9.47 0.80
N GLU A 194 -30.27 -10.12 1.89
CA GLU A 194 -30.51 -9.48 3.19
C GLU A 194 -29.40 -9.81 4.19
N TYR A 195 -28.30 -10.44 3.74
CA TYR A 195 -27.21 -10.80 4.63
C TYR A 195 -26.60 -9.58 5.33
N VAL A 196 -26.41 -8.48 4.60
CA VAL A 196 -25.81 -7.25 5.13
C VAL A 196 -26.77 -6.53 6.07
N SER A 197 -28.09 -6.54 5.81
CA SER A 197 -29.07 -5.90 6.71
C SER A 197 -29.16 -6.59 8.08
N ARG A 198 -28.83 -7.89 8.16
CA ARG A 198 -28.69 -8.65 9.41
C ARG A 198 -27.28 -8.62 10.01
N MET A 199 -26.30 -8.03 9.32
CA MET A 199 -24.93 -7.96 9.81
C MET A 199 -24.84 -6.95 10.96
N PRO A 200 -24.13 -7.28 12.07
CA PRO A 200 -23.83 -6.28 13.08
C PRO A 200 -23.11 -5.08 12.47
N LYS A 201 -23.53 -3.86 12.84
CA LYS A 201 -22.95 -2.61 12.31
C LYS A 201 -21.44 -2.55 12.51
N GLU A 202 -20.96 -3.00 13.66
CA GLU A 202 -19.52 -3.07 13.98
C GLU A 202 -18.75 -3.92 12.98
N LYS A 203 -19.31 -5.06 12.55
CA LYS A 203 -18.66 -5.92 11.57
C LYS A 203 -18.53 -5.23 10.21
N LEU A 204 -19.57 -4.52 9.78
CA LEU A 204 -19.55 -3.72 8.55
C LEU A 204 -18.49 -2.62 8.62
N GLU A 205 -18.46 -1.89 9.73
CA GLU A 205 -17.48 -0.83 9.98
C GLU A 205 -16.04 -1.36 10.02
N ASN A 206 -15.82 -2.54 10.61
CA ASN A 206 -14.51 -3.18 10.64
C ASN A 206 -14.03 -3.60 9.24
N ILE A 207 -14.93 -4.05 8.36
CA ILE A 207 -14.59 -4.35 6.96
C ILE A 207 -14.15 -3.07 6.23
N LEU A 208 -14.91 -1.99 6.36
CA LEU A 208 -14.58 -0.70 5.73
C LEU A 208 -13.30 -0.10 6.33
N LEU A 209 -13.11 -0.17 7.65
CA LEU A 209 -11.90 0.31 8.31
C LEU A 209 -10.66 -0.49 7.88
N TYR A 210 -10.80 -1.81 7.72
CA TYR A 210 -9.72 -2.67 7.26
C TYR A 210 -9.23 -2.25 5.88
N ASN A 211 -10.14 -2.09 4.90
CA ASN A 211 -9.80 -1.66 3.55
C ASN A 211 -9.34 -0.18 3.49
N GLU A 212 -9.89 0.70 4.34
CA GLU A 212 -9.41 2.09 4.48
C GLU A 212 -7.95 2.12 4.93
N GLN A 213 -7.60 1.29 5.92
CA GLN A 213 -6.23 1.16 6.39
C GLN A 213 -5.32 0.59 5.30
N ASP A 214 -5.75 -0.40 4.53
CA ASP A 214 -4.94 -0.93 3.43
C ASP A 214 -4.53 0.18 2.46
N VAL A 215 -5.48 0.99 1.94
CA VAL A 215 -5.14 2.07 0.98
C VAL A 215 -4.40 3.26 1.61
N VAL A 216 -4.68 3.61 2.86
CA VAL A 216 -3.97 4.70 3.57
C VAL A 216 -2.54 4.29 3.92
N ASN A 217 -2.32 3.03 4.27
CA ASN A 217 -0.99 2.56 4.64
C ASN A 217 -0.07 2.47 3.44
N LEU A 218 -0.58 2.21 2.23
CA LEU A 218 0.23 2.32 1.00
C LEU A 218 0.81 3.71 0.82
N TYR A 219 0.04 4.77 1.10
CA TYR A 219 0.55 6.13 1.09
C TYR A 219 1.68 6.30 2.10
N HIS A 220 1.47 5.88 3.35
CA HIS A 220 2.48 6.03 4.40
C HIS A 220 3.77 5.26 4.09
N ILE A 221 3.65 4.04 3.55
CA ILE A 221 4.80 3.24 3.10
C ILE A 221 5.55 3.98 2.00
N LEU A 222 4.84 4.51 1.00
CA LEU A 222 5.44 5.20 -0.12
C LEU A 222 6.22 6.46 0.31
N VAL A 223 5.63 7.29 1.18
CA VAL A 223 6.24 8.57 1.59
C VAL A 223 7.32 8.44 2.66
N SER A 224 7.54 7.23 3.20
CA SER A 224 8.58 6.95 4.18
C SER A 224 9.53 5.82 3.76
N TRP A 225 9.48 5.43 2.48
CA TRP A 225 10.22 4.32 1.92
C TRP A 225 11.71 4.32 2.28
N ASN A 226 12.42 5.41 1.95
CA ASN A 226 13.87 5.43 2.06
C ASN A 226 14.33 5.35 3.50
N LYS A 227 13.56 5.96 4.41
CA LYS A 227 13.80 5.86 5.85
C LYS A 227 13.94 4.41 6.28
N TYR A 228 12.95 3.57 5.97
CA TYR A 228 12.92 2.20 6.48
C TYR A 228 13.72 1.20 5.63
N ILE A 229 13.87 1.46 4.32
CA ILE A 229 14.52 0.49 3.43
C ILE A 229 16.04 0.61 3.50
N PHE A 230 16.56 1.82 3.65
CA PHE A 230 17.99 2.12 3.61
C PHE A 230 18.61 2.46 4.99
N GLU A 231 17.84 2.69 6.07
CA GLU A 231 18.41 2.84 7.44
C GLU A 231 19.32 1.64 7.80
N ASP A 232 18.94 0.41 7.43
CA ASP A 232 19.76 -0.78 7.70
C ASP A 232 21.06 -0.83 6.86
N ILE A 233 21.14 -0.11 5.74
CA ILE A 233 22.30 -0.16 4.82
C ILE A 233 23.38 0.80 5.29
N GLU A 234 23.03 2.00 5.76
CA GLU A 234 23.99 2.95 6.33
C GLU A 234 24.68 2.39 7.59
N GLU A 235 23.94 1.72 8.49
CA GLU A 235 24.55 1.07 9.67
C GLU A 235 25.54 -0.06 9.28
N ILE A 236 25.28 -0.77 8.17
CA ILE A 236 26.18 -1.83 7.68
C ILE A 236 27.42 -1.23 7.00
N GLU A 237 27.25 -0.20 6.15
CA GLU A 237 28.37 0.50 5.50
C GLU A 237 29.29 1.16 6.52
N ASP A 238 28.73 1.79 7.57
CA ASP A 238 29.50 2.36 8.67
C ASP A 238 30.31 1.29 9.42
N ILE A 239 29.73 0.09 9.63
CA ILE A 239 30.44 -1.03 10.25
C ILE A 239 31.55 -1.58 9.33
N GLU A 240 31.29 -1.73 8.03
CA GLU A 240 32.27 -2.20 7.06
C GLU A 240 33.45 -1.25 6.92
N ASP A 241 33.21 0.06 6.92
CA ASP A 241 34.26 1.07 6.89
C ASP A 241 35.00 1.14 8.23
N LEU A 242 34.33 0.91 9.37
CA LEU A 242 35.01 0.72 10.66
C LEU A 242 35.96 -0.48 10.62
N ILE A 243 35.53 -1.62 10.06
CA ILE A 243 36.33 -2.84 9.95
C ILE A 243 37.53 -2.61 9.03
N LYS A 244 37.35 -2.01 7.85
CA LYS A 244 38.48 -1.66 6.96
C LYS A 244 39.48 -0.74 7.65
N ASN A 245 39.00 0.23 8.43
CA ASN A 245 39.89 1.12 9.17
C ASN A 245 40.66 0.39 10.28
N ILE A 246 40.05 -0.59 10.96
CA ILE A 246 40.73 -1.45 11.94
C ILE A 246 41.80 -2.32 11.26
N ASP A 247 41.47 -2.96 10.14
CA ASP A 247 42.43 -3.80 9.39
C ASP A 247 43.62 -2.99 8.90
N ASN A 248 43.39 -1.74 8.44
CA ASN A 248 44.47 -0.84 8.06
C ASN A 248 45.36 -0.43 9.25
N VAL A 249 44.81 -0.25 10.45
CA VAL A 249 45.59 0.07 11.65
C VAL A 249 46.45 -1.11 12.09
N ILE A 250 45.92 -2.34 12.03
CA ILE A 250 46.65 -3.56 12.37
C ILE A 250 47.84 -3.78 11.42
N LEU A 251 47.64 -3.54 10.12
CA LEU A 251 48.71 -3.65 9.12
C LEU A 251 49.85 -2.64 9.34
N VAL A 252 49.53 -1.42 9.81
CA VAL A 252 50.55 -0.39 10.11
C VAL A 252 51.33 -0.71 11.39
N GLU A 253 50.68 -1.28 12.41
CA GLU A 253 51.38 -1.70 13.65
C GLU A 253 52.32 -2.90 13.43
N ASP A 254 51.98 -3.82 12.52
CA ASP A 254 52.85 -4.96 12.18
C ASP A 254 54.08 -4.52 11.35
N ASP A 255 53.94 -3.51 10.50
CA ASP A 255 55.09 -2.93 9.77
C ASP A 255 56.05 -2.15 10.70
N GLU A 256 55.54 -1.44 11.72
CA GLU A 256 56.38 -0.73 12.69
C GLU A 256 57.17 -1.68 13.62
N LYS A 257 56.59 -2.83 14.01
CA LYS A 257 57.32 -3.85 14.79
C LYS A 257 58.43 -4.52 14.00
N THR A 258 58.26 -4.67 12.69
CA THR A 258 59.27 -5.31 11.83
C THR A 258 60.50 -4.42 11.63
N ILE A 259 60.35 -3.10 11.73
CA ILE A 259 61.48 -2.15 11.64
C ILE A 259 62.31 -2.14 12.95
N ALA A 260 61.65 -2.26 14.12
CA ALA A 260 62.33 -2.24 15.42
C ALA A 260 63.21 -3.47 15.72
N GLU A 261 62.96 -4.63 15.09
CA GLU A 261 63.78 -5.83 15.26
C GLU A 261 65.02 -5.89 14.34
N SER A 262 65.17 -4.94 13.40
CA SER A 262 66.32 -4.91 12.49
C SER A 262 67.51 -4.07 12.99
N GLU A 263 67.34 -3.24 14.03
CA GLU A 263 68.40 -2.35 14.55
C GLU A 263 69.17 -2.89 15.78
N THR A 264 68.92 -4.12 16.23
CA THR A 264 69.60 -4.69 17.43
C THR A 264 70.51 -5.89 17.16
N LYS A 265 71.07 -6.01 15.95
CA LYS A 265 72.02 -7.10 15.61
C LYS A 265 73.43 -6.72 15.19
N ASP A 266 73.85 -5.46 15.35
CA ASP A 266 75.26 -5.08 15.21
C ASP A 266 75.77 -4.38 16.48
N LEU A 267 76.11 -5.17 17.51
CA LEU A 267 77.01 -4.81 18.61
C LEU A 267 77.80 -6.04 19.09
#